data_AF-A0A9D2GE48-F1
#
_entry.id   AF-A0A9D2GE48-F1
#
_cell.length_a   1.000
_cell.length_b   1.000
_cell.length_c   1.000
_cell.angle_alpha   90.00
_cell.angle_beta   90.00
_cell.angle_gamma   90.00
#
_symmetry.space_group_name_H-M   'P 1'
#
loop_
_entity.id
_entity.type
_entity.pdbx_description
1 polymer ?
#
loop_
_entity_poly.entity_id
_entity_poly.type
_entity_poly.pdbx_seq_one_letter_code
_entity_poly.pdbx_strand_id
1 'polypeptide(L)'
;MLEILWRGFSHWSMFLAGGACFWAVDDVNRRLKKGTPIWVRCSIGAAIITVLEFVAGCIVNLWAHWNVWDYSRFYFNFMGQVCLLYTVIWFFLSAPLIWLAAKIRTGVEQLFHIKR
;
A
#
# COMPACT_ATOMS: atom_id res chain seq x y z
N MET A 1 8.92 -3.51 2.61
CA MET A 1 8.67 -4.24 3.89
C MET A 1 9.41 -5.57 4.00
N LEU A 2 9.62 -6.34 2.91
CA LEU A 2 10.43 -7.57 2.94
C LEU A 2 11.94 -7.32 3.19
N GLU A 3 12.43 -6.10 2.93
CA GLU A 3 13.81 -5.68 3.29
C GLU A 3 14.02 -5.46 4.79
N ILE A 4 12.97 -5.21 5.58
CA ILE A 4 13.12 -5.05 7.04
C ILE A 4 13.51 -6.38 7.68
N LEU A 5 12.96 -7.48 7.17
CA LEU A 5 13.27 -8.82 7.65
C LEU A 5 14.71 -9.25 7.33
N TRP A 6 15.40 -8.57 6.39
CA TRP A 6 16.70 -9.01 5.87
C TRP A 6 17.84 -7.97 5.97
N ARG A 7 17.58 -6.66 6.03
CA ARG A 7 18.60 -5.57 6.05
C ARG A 7 18.56 -4.64 7.27
N GLY A 8 17.53 -4.69 8.10
CA GLY A 8 17.49 -3.93 9.38
C GLY A 8 17.29 -2.41 9.29
N PHE A 9 17.25 -1.80 8.10
CA PHE A 9 16.91 -0.38 7.91
C PHE A 9 15.98 -0.18 6.70
N SER A 10 14.87 0.54 6.90
CA SER A 10 14.06 1.09 5.82
C SER A 10 14.31 2.58 5.72
N HIS A 11 14.56 3.06 4.51
CA HIS A 11 14.67 4.48 4.23
C HIS A 11 13.35 5.16 4.66
N TRP A 12 13.41 6.35 5.26
CA TRP A 12 12.23 7.08 5.75
C TRP A 12 11.16 7.27 4.66
N SER A 13 11.57 7.31 3.39
CA SER A 13 10.68 7.34 2.22
C SER A 13 9.74 6.12 2.13
N MET A 14 10.16 4.94 2.59
CA MET A 14 9.30 3.74 2.60
C MET A 14 8.21 3.82 3.67
N PHE A 15 8.50 4.44 4.83
CA PHE A 15 7.50 4.68 5.85
C PHE A 15 6.45 5.68 5.35
N LEU A 16 6.90 6.76 4.71
CA LEU A 16 6.00 7.74 4.08
C LEU A 16 5.17 7.11 2.94
N ALA A 17 5.79 6.29 2.09
CA ALA A 17 5.08 5.58 1.03
C ALA A 17 4.04 4.61 1.59
N GLY A 18 4.40 3.82 2.61
CA GLY A 18 3.47 2.91 3.28
C GLY A 18 2.29 3.65 3.94
N GLY A 19 2.56 4.77 4.60
CA GLY A 19 1.52 5.63 5.18
C GLY A 19 0.60 6.25 4.12
N ALA A 20 1.17 6.74 3.01
CA ALA A 20 0.41 7.27 1.89
C ALA A 20 -0.47 6.20 1.23
N CYS A 21 0.06 4.99 1.02
CA CYS A 21 -0.68 3.84 0.53
C CYS A 21 -1.84 3.48 1.47
N PHE A 22 -1.60 3.38 2.77
CA PHE A 22 -2.62 3.08 3.76
C PHE A 22 -3.76 4.12 3.75
N TRP A 23 -3.40 5.39 3.75
CA TRP A 23 -4.37 6.49 3.71
C TRP A 23 -5.18 6.51 2.41
N ALA A 24 -4.51 6.35 1.25
CA ALA A 24 -5.18 6.34 -0.05
C ALA A 24 -6.16 5.16 -0.19
N VAL A 25 -5.75 3.97 0.28
CA VAL A 25 -6.62 2.79 0.28
C VAL A 25 -7.82 3.01 1.20
N ASP A 26 -7.64 3.54 2.43
CA ASP A 26 -8.77 3.83 3.31
C ASP A 26 -9.73 4.90 2.74
N ASP A 27 -9.21 5.99 2.17
CA ASP A 27 -10.04 7.05 1.60
C ASP A 27 -10.88 6.54 0.42
N VAL A 28 -10.27 5.80 -0.51
CA VAL A 28 -11.02 5.19 -1.63
C VAL A 28 -12.03 4.18 -1.08
N ASN A 29 -11.62 3.37 -0.11
CA ASN A 29 -12.48 2.34 0.47
C ASN A 29 -13.69 2.92 1.22
N ARG A 30 -13.60 4.16 1.72
CA ARG A 30 -14.71 4.94 2.29
C ARG A 30 -15.68 5.46 1.24
N ARG A 31 -15.19 5.81 0.05
CA ARG A 31 -16.02 6.30 -1.07
C ARG A 31 -16.78 5.18 -1.76
N LEU A 32 -16.31 3.93 -1.62
CA LEU A 32 -17.02 2.76 -2.14
C LEU A 32 -18.33 2.51 -1.40
N LYS A 33 -19.35 2.05 -2.13
CA LYS A 33 -20.66 1.70 -1.58
C LYS A 33 -20.50 0.59 -0.54
N LYS A 34 -21.26 0.67 0.57
CA LYS A 34 -21.19 -0.30 1.68
C LYS A 34 -21.41 -1.77 1.27
N GLY A 35 -22.13 -2.02 0.18
CA GLY A 35 -22.38 -3.37 -0.37
C GLY A 35 -21.31 -3.89 -1.35
N THR A 36 -20.20 -3.18 -1.55
CA THR A 36 -19.14 -3.62 -2.46
C THR A 36 -18.47 -4.89 -1.92
N PRO A 37 -18.35 -5.96 -2.72
CA PRO A 37 -17.70 -7.20 -2.29
C PRO A 37 -16.26 -6.96 -1.83
N ILE A 38 -15.80 -7.67 -0.79
CA ILE A 38 -14.45 -7.48 -0.25
C ILE A 38 -13.36 -7.68 -1.30
N TRP A 39 -13.52 -8.65 -2.21
CA TRP A 39 -12.58 -8.90 -3.29
C TRP A 39 -12.41 -7.69 -4.21
N VAL A 40 -13.48 -6.96 -4.51
CA VAL A 40 -13.40 -5.73 -5.33
C VAL A 40 -12.65 -4.64 -4.58
N ARG A 41 -12.88 -4.50 -3.26
CA ARG A 41 -12.17 -3.55 -2.41
C ARG A 41 -10.68 -3.88 -2.34
N CYS A 42 -10.33 -5.16 -2.25
CA CYS A 42 -8.95 -5.64 -2.29
C CYS A 42 -8.30 -5.44 -3.66
N SER A 43 -9.02 -5.65 -4.77
CA SER A 43 -8.51 -5.37 -6.12
C SER A 43 -8.16 -3.90 -6.30
N ILE A 44 -9.06 -3.00 -5.86
CA ILE A 44 -8.83 -1.56 -5.92
C ILE A 44 -7.67 -1.17 -5.01
N GLY A 45 -7.61 -1.72 -3.79
CA GLY A 45 -6.52 -1.48 -2.86
C GLY A 45 -5.16 -1.89 -3.43
N ALA A 46 -5.06 -3.10 -3.99
CA ALA A 46 -3.86 -3.58 -4.66
C ALA A 46 -3.44 -2.69 -5.82
N ALA A 47 -4.38 -2.28 -6.67
CA ALA A 47 -4.09 -1.40 -7.80
C ALA A 47 -3.53 -0.04 -7.34
N ILE A 48 -4.12 0.55 -6.29
CA ILE A 48 -3.63 1.82 -5.71
C ILE A 48 -2.22 1.65 -5.16
N ILE A 49 -1.98 0.59 -4.38
CA ILE A 49 -0.65 0.32 -3.81
C ILE A 49 0.38 0.15 -4.92
N THR A 50 0.08 -0.65 -5.95
CA THR A 50 0.99 -0.87 -7.08
C THR A 50 1.28 0.44 -7.84
N VAL A 51 0.29 1.30 -8.07
CA VAL A 51 0.52 2.60 -8.74
C VAL A 51 1.39 3.51 -7.87
N LEU A 52 1.13 3.58 -6.56
CA LEU A 52 1.91 4.40 -5.64
C LEU A 52 3.34 3.88 -5.47
N GLU A 53 3.54 2.56 -5.39
CA GLU A 53 4.87 1.95 -5.40
C GLU A 53 5.61 2.26 -6.70
N PHE A 54 4.93 2.20 -7.84
CA PHE A 54 5.57 2.53 -9.12
C PHE A 54 6.04 3.99 -9.16
N VAL A 55 5.16 4.94 -8.79
CA VAL A 55 5.50 6.36 -8.76
C VAL A 55 6.62 6.64 -7.76
N ALA A 56 6.53 6.07 -6.56
CA ALA A 56 7.57 6.20 -5.55
C ALA A 56 8.90 5.64 -6.08
N GLY A 57 8.90 4.47 -6.71
CA GLY A 57 10.06 3.84 -7.32
C GLY A 57 10.68 4.68 -8.43
N CYS A 58 9.87 5.30 -9.30
CA CYS A 58 10.37 6.24 -10.29
C CYS A 58 11.09 7.44 -9.62
N ILE A 59 10.55 7.97 -8.53
CA ILE A 59 11.17 9.10 -7.82
C ILE A 59 12.46 8.67 -7.11
N VAL A 60 12.41 7.61 -6.31
CA VAL A 60 13.54 7.25 -5.44
C VAL A 60 14.62 6.43 -6.15
N ASN A 61 14.24 5.56 -7.09
CA ASN A 61 15.18 4.67 -7.78
C ASN A 61 15.63 5.23 -9.14
N LEU A 62 14.71 5.76 -9.95
CA LEU A 62 15.09 6.27 -11.28
C LEU A 62 15.61 7.70 -11.23
N TRP A 63 14.98 8.60 -10.46
CA TRP A 63 15.39 10.00 -10.39
C TRP A 63 16.45 10.27 -9.33
N ALA A 64 16.26 9.78 -8.10
CA ALA A 64 17.22 9.99 -7.02
C ALA A 64 18.37 8.96 -7.00
N HIS A 65 18.29 7.90 -7.81
CA HIS A 65 19.29 6.82 -7.89
C HIS A 65 19.62 6.13 -6.55
N TRP A 66 18.68 6.15 -5.60
CA TRP A 66 18.89 5.59 -4.26
C TRP A 66 18.83 4.06 -4.24
N ASN A 67 18.31 3.42 -5.29
CA ASN A 67 18.20 1.97 -5.42
C ASN A 67 17.65 1.31 -4.14
N VAL A 68 16.57 1.89 -3.63
CA VAL A 68 15.90 1.52 -2.39
C VAL A 68 15.34 0.10 -2.47
N TRP A 69 14.84 -0.32 -3.64
CA TRP A 69 14.43 -1.69 -3.94
C TRP A 69 14.63 -2.01 -5.42
N ASP A 70 14.66 -3.31 -5.77
CA ASP A 70 14.81 -3.78 -7.14
C ASP A 70 13.99 -5.05 -7.40
N TYR A 71 12.97 -4.94 -8.25
CA TYR A 71 12.13 -6.05 -8.70
C TYR A 71 12.48 -6.58 -10.10
N SER A 72 13.58 -6.13 -10.71
CA SER A 72 13.98 -6.51 -12.08
C SER A 72 14.14 -8.02 -12.28
N ARG A 73 14.44 -8.76 -11.20
CA ARG A 73 14.63 -10.22 -11.20
C ARG A 73 13.33 -11.03 -11.19
N PHE A 74 12.19 -10.40 -10.97
CA PHE A 74 10.90 -11.09 -10.91
C PHE A 74 10.19 -11.10 -12.27
N TYR A 75 9.46 -12.18 -12.56
CA TYR A 75 8.64 -12.25 -13.77
C TYR A 75 7.49 -11.21 -13.72
N PHE A 76 7.14 -10.66 -14.89
CA PHE A 76 6.15 -9.60 -15.03
C PHE A 76 6.47 -8.36 -14.17
N ASN A 77 7.75 -8.02 -14.04
CA ASN A 77 8.16 -6.74 -13.49
C ASN A 77 8.00 -5.63 -14.52
N PHE A 78 7.77 -4.41 -14.03
CA PHE A 78 7.74 -3.20 -14.84
C PHE A 78 8.80 -2.23 -14.31
N MET A 79 9.80 -1.95 -15.16
CA MET A 79 10.96 -1.09 -14.87
C MET A 79 11.74 -1.48 -13.58
N GLY A 80 11.62 -2.73 -13.13
CA GLY A 80 12.14 -3.16 -11.83
C GLY A 80 11.53 -2.43 -10.62
N GLN A 81 10.47 -1.63 -10.79
CA GLN A 81 9.86 -0.82 -9.73
C GLN A 81 8.62 -1.47 -9.12
N VAL A 82 7.88 -2.22 -9.92
CA VAL A 82 6.73 -3.04 -9.48
C VAL A 82 6.75 -4.38 -10.20
N CYS A 83 6.04 -5.37 -9.66
CA CYS A 83 5.81 -6.62 -10.37
C CYS A 83 4.46 -7.24 -10.02
N LEU A 84 4.00 -8.16 -10.88
CA LEU A 84 2.72 -8.83 -10.71
C LEU A 84 2.65 -9.64 -9.42
N LEU A 85 3.73 -10.34 -9.05
CA LEU A 85 3.80 -11.14 -7.82
C LEU A 85 3.46 -10.29 -6.58
N TYR A 86 4.07 -9.11 -6.47
CA TYR A 86 3.84 -8.22 -5.34
C TYR A 86 2.46 -7.57 -5.40
N THR A 87 1.95 -7.28 -6.59
CA THR A 87 0.56 -6.82 -6.76
C THR A 87 -0.46 -7.84 -6.22
N VAL A 88 -0.22 -9.14 -6.45
CA VAL A 88 -1.04 -10.22 -5.89
C VAL A 88 -0.88 -10.30 -4.37
N ILE A 89 0.32 -10.13 -3.84
CA ILE A 89 0.55 -10.05 -2.39
C ILE A 89 -0.22 -8.87 -1.80
N TRP A 90 -0.21 -7.70 -2.44
CA TRP A 90 -0.96 -6.52 -2.02
C TRP A 90 -2.47 -6.73 -2.03
N PHE A 91 -2.97 -7.54 -2.96
CA PHE A 91 -4.37 -7.95 -2.98
C PHE A 91 -4.76 -8.71 -1.72
N PHE A 92 -3.98 -9.72 -1.33
CA PHE A 92 -4.27 -10.46 -0.10
C PHE A 92 -4.04 -9.62 1.16
N LEU A 93 -3.00 -8.77 1.17
CA LEU A 93 -2.73 -7.85 2.29
C LEU A 93 -3.75 -6.72 2.41
N SER A 94 -4.46 -6.36 1.34
CA SER A 94 -5.50 -5.34 1.38
C SER A 94 -6.66 -5.72 2.31
N ALA A 95 -6.97 -7.02 2.46
CA ALA A 95 -8.04 -7.48 3.35
C ALA A 95 -7.78 -7.14 4.83
N PRO A 96 -6.65 -7.56 5.46
CA PRO A 96 -6.34 -7.16 6.82
C PRO A 96 -6.09 -5.66 6.95
N LEU A 97 -5.57 -4.99 5.91
CA LEU A 97 -5.37 -3.55 5.88
C LEU A 97 -6.69 -2.78 6.03
N ILE A 98 -7.71 -3.18 5.25
CA ILE A 98 -9.06 -2.60 5.31
C ILE A 98 -9.69 -2.83 6.68
N TRP A 99 -9.54 -4.02 7.25
CA TRP A 99 -10.05 -4.33 8.58
C TRP A 99 -9.37 -3.48 9.66
N LEU A 100 -8.04 -3.36 9.60
CA LEU A 100 -7.26 -2.56 10.53
C LEU A 100 -7.64 -1.08 10.44
N ALA A 101 -7.76 -0.54 9.22
CA ALA A 101 -8.19 0.84 8.98
C ALA A 101 -9.58 1.12 9.56
N ALA A 102 -10.52 0.18 9.36
CA ALA A 102 -11.84 0.29 9.96
C ALA A 102 -11.78 0.32 11.49
N LYS A 103 -10.96 -0.55 12.12
CA LYS A 103 -10.81 -0.63 13.57
C LYS A 103 -10.17 0.62 14.17
N ILE A 104 -9.07 1.10 13.57
CA ILE A 104 -8.39 2.34 13.98
C ILE A 104 -9.37 3.50 13.94
N ARG A 105 -10.13 3.63 12.84
CA ARG A 105 -11.13 4.68 12.69
C ARG A 105 -12.19 4.63 13.79
N THR A 106 -12.80 3.47 14.04
CA THR A 106 -13.82 3.35 15.10
C THR A 106 -13.24 3.74 16.47
N GLY A 107 -11.99 3.35 16.76
CA GLY A 107 -11.32 3.76 17.99
C GLY A 107 -11.09 5.28 18.08
N VAL A 108 -10.69 5.90 16.97
CA VAL A 108 -10.52 7.38 16.88
C VAL A 108 -11.86 8.08 17.05
N GLU A 109 -12.92 7.65 16.36
CA GLU A 109 -14.26 8.22 16.48
C GLU A 109 -14.80 8.13 17.91
N GLN A 110 -14.53 7.02 18.61
CA GLN A 110 -14.86 6.84 20.02
C GLN A 110 -14.07 7.78 20.93
N LEU A 111 -12.77 7.95 20.69
CA LEU A 111 -11.90 8.80 21.51
C LEU A 111 -12.26 10.29 21.39
N PHE A 112 -12.67 10.75 20.22
CA PHE A 112 -12.99 12.15 19.96
C PHE A 112 -14.49 12.46 20.08
N HIS A 113 -15.33 11.52 20.52
CA HIS A 113 -16.79 11.65 20.59
C HIS A 113 -17.45 12.16 19.29
N ILE A 114 -16.81 11.90 18.14
CA ILE A 114 -17.34 12.31 16.84
C ILE A 114 -18.40 11.28 16.43
N LYS A 115 -19.66 11.51 16.83
CA LYS A 115 -20.80 10.83 16.23
C LYS A 115 -21.02 11.39 14.83
N ARG A 116 -20.82 10.56 13.80
CA ARG A 116 -21.45 10.75 12.49
C ARG A 116 -22.73 9.95 12.40
#